data_AF-F7PLG8-F1
#
_entry.id   AF-F7PLG8-F1
#
_cell.length_a   1.000
_cell.length_b   1.000
_cell.length_c   1.000
_cell.angle_alpha   90.00
_cell.angle_beta   90.00
_cell.angle_gamma   90.00
#
_symmetry.space_group_name_H-M   'P 1'
#
loop_
_entity.id
_entity.type
_entity.pdbx_description
1 polymer ?
#
loop_
_entity_poly.entity_id
_entity_poly.type
_entity_poly.pdbx_seq_one_letter_code
_entity_poly.pdbx_strand_id
1 'polypeptide(L)'
;MVNRTDPGSVGVVAGRLVGALTVVLTAAVMVTHGEEFYRMVRLLLAGLESDFVPVRIVFWINVAFVAAGRYAFCYVLGSLIGVGYDWLDRPGIAFLAVGVVLIGTVDGIYGGMGAGNVLVGAGYLLAWLAYVPVFAWLLEGDKPTADGPVRLE
;
A
#
# COMPACT_ATOMS: atom_id res chain seq x y z
N MET A 1 -24.40 21.59 10.90
CA MET A 1 -23.97 20.19 10.89
C MET A 1 -22.46 20.21 10.80
N VAL A 2 -21.75 19.84 11.87
CA VAL A 2 -20.28 19.77 11.85
C VAL A 2 -19.92 18.54 11.03
N ASN A 3 -19.27 18.72 9.88
CA ASN A 3 -18.74 17.62 9.09
C ASN A 3 -17.63 16.98 9.91
N ARG A 4 -17.91 15.85 10.54
CA ARG A 4 -16.92 15.05 11.26
C ARG A 4 -16.12 14.30 10.20
N THR A 5 -14.80 14.45 10.16
CA THR A 5 -13.95 13.71 9.22
C THR A 5 -14.20 12.21 9.33
N ASP A 6 -14.57 11.60 8.19
CA ASP A 6 -14.79 10.17 8.04
C ASP A 6 -13.44 9.43 8.02
N PRO A 7 -13.12 8.62 9.05
CA PRO A 7 -11.86 7.89 9.13
C PRO A 7 -11.67 6.88 8.00
N GLY A 8 -12.74 6.40 7.37
CA GLY A 8 -12.67 5.56 6.18
C GLY A 8 -12.04 6.31 5.00
N SER A 9 -12.48 7.55 4.76
CA SER A 9 -11.92 8.41 3.72
C SER A 9 -10.45 8.78 3.96
N VAL A 10 -10.07 9.04 5.23
CA VAL A 10 -8.68 9.28 5.63
C VAL A 10 -7.82 8.03 5.39
N GLY A 11 -8.36 6.86 5.75
CA GLY A 11 -7.72 5.57 5.52
C GLY A 11 -7.47 5.28 4.05
N VAL A 12 -8.38 5.68 3.16
CA VAL A 12 -8.17 5.60 1.71
C VAL A 12 -6.99 6.47 1.27
N VAL A 13 -6.91 7.74 1.70
CA VAL A 13 -5.82 8.63 1.30
C VAL A 13 -4.47 8.11 1.78
N ALA A 14 -4.39 7.68 3.04
CA ALA A 14 -3.18 7.07 3.58
C ALA A 14 -2.84 5.75 2.86
N GLY A 15 -3.84 4.93 2.57
CA GLY A 15 -3.68 3.66 1.82
C GLY A 15 -3.17 3.87 0.39
N ARG A 16 -3.58 4.94 -0.30
CA ARG A 16 -3.07 5.30 -1.64
C ARG A 16 -1.58 5.62 -1.62
N LEU A 17 -1.10 6.29 -0.57
CA LEU A 17 0.33 6.58 -0.42
C LEU A 17 1.13 5.28 -0.27
N VAL A 18 0.69 4.40 0.62
CA VAL A 18 1.31 3.07 0.79
C VAL A 18 1.29 2.30 -0.52
N GLY A 19 0.14 2.29 -1.21
CA GLY A 19 -0.04 1.68 -2.52
C GLY A 19 0.95 2.22 -3.55
N ALA A 20 1.14 3.53 -3.63
CA ALA A 20 2.11 4.13 -4.55
C ALA A 20 3.55 3.71 -4.23
N LEU A 21 3.96 3.77 -2.96
CA LEU A 21 5.30 3.37 -2.53
C LEU A 21 5.58 1.89 -2.83
N THR A 22 4.64 1.02 -2.48
CA THR A 22 4.76 -0.43 -2.71
C THR A 22 4.73 -0.78 -4.20
N VAL A 23 3.96 -0.07 -5.03
CA VAL A 23 3.99 -0.23 -6.49
C VAL A 23 5.36 0.13 -7.06
N VAL A 24 5.93 1.27 -6.66
CA VAL A 24 7.27 1.68 -7.12
C VAL A 24 8.32 0.65 -6.72
N LEU A 25 8.27 0.19 -5.47
CA LEU A 25 9.18 -0.85 -4.98
C LEU A 25 8.99 -2.17 -5.75
N THR A 26 7.76 -2.62 -5.95
CA THR A 26 7.44 -3.86 -6.68
C THR A 26 7.94 -3.78 -8.12
N ALA A 27 7.63 -2.69 -8.83
CA ALA A 27 8.05 -2.49 -10.20
C ALA A 27 9.58 -2.46 -10.32
N ALA A 28 10.26 -1.78 -9.39
CA ALA A 28 11.73 -1.76 -9.34
C ALA A 28 12.31 -3.17 -9.17
N VAL A 29 11.76 -3.98 -8.26
CA VAL A 29 12.18 -5.37 -8.05
C VAL A 29 11.94 -6.22 -9.30
N MET A 30 10.78 -6.09 -9.94
CA MET A 30 10.49 -6.86 -11.16
C MET A 30 11.41 -6.48 -12.32
N VAL A 31 11.77 -5.21 -12.44
CA VAL A 31 12.73 -4.74 -13.48
C VAL A 31 14.13 -5.28 -13.21
N THR A 32 14.57 -5.32 -11.95
CA THR A 32 15.91 -5.85 -11.60
C THR A 32 16.01 -7.37 -11.69
N HIS A 33 14.89 -8.10 -11.52
CA HIS A 33 14.83 -9.57 -11.61
C HIS A 33 14.19 -10.07 -12.91
N GLY A 34 14.08 -9.22 -13.93
CA GLY A 34 13.34 -9.53 -15.16
C GLY A 34 13.86 -10.77 -15.90
N GLU A 35 15.14 -11.11 -15.79
CA GLU A 35 15.74 -12.25 -16.48
C GLU A 35 15.13 -13.60 -16.11
N GLU A 36 14.77 -13.81 -14.84
CA GLU A 36 14.13 -15.05 -14.39
C GLU A 36 12.74 -15.20 -15.01
N PHE A 37 11.98 -14.11 -15.06
CA PHE A 37 10.67 -14.07 -15.72
C PHE A 37 10.81 -14.36 -17.22
N TYR A 38 11.75 -13.71 -17.91
CA TYR A 38 12.01 -13.99 -19.33
C TYR A 38 12.36 -15.46 -19.58
N ARG A 39 13.17 -16.07 -18.69
CA ARG A 39 13.54 -17.48 -18.79
C ARG A 39 12.34 -18.40 -18.61
N MET A 40 11.51 -18.17 -17.59
CA MET A 40 10.35 -19.00 -17.29
C MET A 40 9.27 -18.91 -18.36
N VAL A 41 8.98 -17.70 -18.86
CA VAL A 41 7.98 -17.49 -19.94
C VAL A 41 8.48 -18.07 -21.26
N ARG A 42 9.77 -17.97 -21.58
CA ARG A 42 10.34 -18.62 -22.79
C ARG A 42 10.21 -20.14 -22.72
N LEU A 43 10.44 -20.76 -21.56
CA LEU A 43 10.24 -22.20 -21.38
C LEU A 43 8.78 -22.60 -21.60
N LEU A 44 7.84 -21.79 -21.10
CA LEU A 44 6.40 -22.05 -21.23
C LEU A 44 5.92 -21.87 -22.68
N LEU A 45 6.37 -20.80 -23.37
CA LEU A 45 6.03 -20.55 -24.77
C LEU A 45 6.69 -21.54 -25.73
N ALA A 46 7.91 -22.00 -25.42
CA ALA A 46 8.56 -23.06 -26.20
C ALA A 46 7.76 -24.37 -26.18
N GLY A 47 7.04 -24.67 -25.10
CA GLY A 47 6.13 -25.81 -25.03
C GLY A 47 4.80 -25.61 -25.78
N LEU A 48 4.51 -24.39 -26.25
CA LEU A 48 3.25 -23.99 -26.90
C LEU A 48 3.42 -23.64 -28.38
N GLU A 49 4.63 -23.78 -28.96
CA GLU A 49 4.98 -23.41 -30.35
C GLU A 49 4.46 -22.02 -30.78
N SER A 50 4.31 -21.10 -29.84
CA SER A 50 3.64 -19.81 -30.07
C SER A 50 4.65 -18.67 -30.15
N ASP A 51 4.95 -18.22 -31.37
CA ASP A 51 5.78 -17.04 -31.66
C ASP A 51 4.98 -15.72 -31.71
N PHE A 52 3.68 -15.75 -31.42
CA PHE A 52 2.78 -14.63 -31.68
C PHE A 52 2.90 -13.45 -30.70
N VAL A 53 3.42 -13.66 -29.48
CA VAL A 53 3.45 -12.60 -28.44
C VAL A 53 4.88 -12.32 -27.98
N PRO A 54 5.41 -11.10 -28.20
CA PRO A 54 6.70 -10.70 -27.66
C PRO A 54 6.72 -10.82 -26.13
N VAL A 55 7.67 -11.59 -25.58
CA VAL A 55 7.80 -11.80 -24.12
C VAL A 55 7.93 -10.48 -23.34
N ARG A 56 8.50 -9.45 -23.98
CA ARG A 56 8.58 -8.09 -23.42
C ARG A 56 7.19 -7.50 -23.15
N ILE A 57 6.23 -7.71 -24.02
CA ILE A 57 4.85 -7.23 -23.82
C ILE A 57 4.22 -7.98 -22.64
N VAL A 58 4.39 -9.31 -22.58
CA VAL A 58 3.89 -10.13 -21.46
C VAL A 58 4.48 -9.67 -20.13
N PHE A 59 5.78 -9.35 -20.09
CA PHE A 59 6.44 -8.81 -18.90
C PHE A 59 5.82 -7.50 -18.43
N TRP A 60 5.67 -6.52 -19.32
CA TRP A 60 5.09 -5.22 -18.94
C TRP A 60 3.62 -5.31 -18.55
N ILE A 61 2.84 -6.18 -19.21
CA ILE A 61 1.47 -6.48 -18.82
C ILE A 61 1.44 -7.06 -17.39
N ASN A 62 2.31 -8.02 -17.09
CA ASN A 62 2.42 -8.60 -15.76
C ASN A 62 2.79 -7.54 -14.70
N VAL A 63 3.78 -6.69 -14.98
CA VAL A 63 4.15 -5.57 -14.10
C VAL A 63 2.95 -4.65 -13.85
N ALA A 64 2.19 -4.30 -14.90
CA ALA A 64 1.01 -3.46 -14.77
C ALA A 64 -0.09 -4.10 -13.91
N PHE A 65 -0.37 -5.40 -14.10
CA PHE A 65 -1.37 -6.12 -13.29
C PHE A 65 -0.94 -6.25 -11.83
N VAL A 66 0.32 -6.59 -11.57
CA VAL A 66 0.85 -6.68 -10.21
C VAL A 66 0.80 -5.30 -9.54
N ALA A 67 1.19 -4.24 -10.24
CA ALA A 67 1.11 -2.87 -9.74
C ALA A 67 -0.34 -2.47 -9.42
N ALA A 68 -1.28 -2.74 -10.32
CA ALA A 68 -2.69 -2.46 -10.11
C ALA A 68 -3.26 -3.23 -8.90
N GLY A 69 -2.91 -4.52 -8.79
CA GLY A 69 -3.31 -5.36 -7.65
C GLY A 69 -2.77 -4.84 -6.32
N ARG A 70 -1.49 -4.45 -6.28
CA ARG A 70 -0.85 -3.84 -5.09
C ARG A 70 -1.53 -2.54 -4.69
N TYR A 71 -1.74 -1.64 -5.64
CA TYR A 71 -2.41 -0.37 -5.38
C TYR A 71 -3.84 -0.57 -4.88
N ALA A 72 -4.61 -1.44 -5.53
CA ALA A 72 -5.99 -1.75 -5.13
C ALA A 72 -6.04 -2.40 -3.74
N PHE A 73 -5.11 -3.32 -3.44
CA PHE A 73 -5.02 -3.95 -2.11
C PHE A 73 -4.75 -2.91 -1.01
N CYS A 74 -3.75 -2.04 -1.18
CA CYS A 74 -3.43 -1.00 -0.21
C CYS A 74 -4.56 0.03 -0.07
N TYR A 75 -5.26 0.34 -1.16
CA TYR A 75 -6.45 1.19 -1.13
C TYR A 75 -7.55 0.59 -0.24
N VAL A 76 -7.93 -0.68 -0.48
CA VAL A 76 -8.99 -1.36 0.26
C VAL A 76 -8.58 -1.57 1.71
N LEU A 77 -7.35 -2.01 1.96
CA LEU A 77 -6.88 -2.27 3.31
C LEU A 77 -6.73 -0.98 4.12
N GLY A 78 -6.26 0.12 3.51
CA GLY A 78 -6.25 1.44 4.14
C GLY A 78 -7.66 1.90 4.53
N SER A 79 -8.64 1.74 3.64
CA SER A 79 -10.04 2.01 3.97
C SER A 79 -10.54 1.16 5.14
N LEU A 80 -10.21 -0.14 5.17
CA LEU A 80 -10.65 -1.05 6.22
C LEU A 80 -10.01 -0.69 7.57
N ILE A 81 -8.74 -0.30 7.59
CA ILE A 81 -8.05 0.20 8.78
C ILE A 81 -8.77 1.45 9.30
N GLY A 82 -9.11 2.39 8.41
CA GLY A 82 -9.86 3.60 8.76
C GLY A 82 -11.23 3.29 9.39
N VAL A 83 -12.01 2.41 8.77
CA VAL A 83 -13.31 1.97 9.28
C VAL A 83 -13.17 1.22 10.61
N GLY A 84 -12.20 0.31 10.72
CA GLY A 84 -11.93 -0.42 11.97
C GLY A 84 -11.50 0.49 13.11
N TYR A 85 -10.75 1.56 12.80
CA TYR A 85 -10.35 2.57 13.77
C TYR A 85 -11.56 3.34 14.32
N ASP A 86 -12.54 3.69 13.48
CA ASP A 86 -13.77 4.35 13.93
C ASP A 86 -14.68 3.37 14.68
N TRP A 87 -14.77 2.11 14.24
CA TRP A 87 -15.55 1.06 14.91
C TRP A 87 -15.05 0.74 16.33
N LEU A 88 -13.75 0.94 16.60
CA LEU A 88 -13.13 0.76 17.91
C LEU A 88 -13.15 2.03 18.78
N ASP A 89 -14.04 2.98 18.49
CA ASP A 89 -14.16 4.25 19.21
C ASP A 89 -12.85 5.05 19.27
N ARG A 90 -12.05 5.00 18.19
CA ARG A 90 -10.81 5.79 18.02
C ARG A 90 -9.77 5.49 19.11
N PRO A 91 -9.23 4.26 19.17
CA PRO A 91 -8.39 3.75 20.26
C PRO A 91 -7.01 4.41 20.41
N GLY A 92 -6.73 5.47 19.65
CA GLY A 92 -5.48 6.22 19.63
C GLY A 92 -4.49 5.74 18.57
N ILE A 93 -3.54 6.61 18.23
CA ILE A 93 -2.54 6.38 17.16
C ILE A 93 -1.59 5.21 17.50
N ALA A 94 -1.33 4.95 18.78
CA ALA A 94 -0.49 3.82 19.18
C ALA A 94 -1.10 2.47 18.77
N PHE A 95 -2.41 2.29 18.96
CA PHE A 95 -3.11 1.07 18.56
C PHE A 95 -3.09 0.91 17.04
N LEU A 96 -3.33 2.00 16.30
CA LEU A 96 -3.21 2.04 14.84
C LEU A 96 -1.81 1.63 14.38
N ALA A 97 -0.76 2.18 15.00
CA ALA A 97 0.62 1.89 14.67
C ALA A 97 0.95 0.41 14.84
N VAL A 98 0.48 -0.23 15.92
CA VAL A 98 0.64 -1.68 16.14
C VAL A 98 -0.01 -2.48 15.00
N GLY A 99 -1.25 -2.15 14.63
CA GLY A 99 -1.96 -2.83 13.53
C GLY A 99 -1.23 -2.68 12.19
N VAL A 100 -0.79 -1.46 11.87
CA VAL A 100 -0.03 -1.15 10.66
C VAL A 100 1.33 -1.87 10.63
N VAL A 101 2.04 -1.94 11.76
CA VAL A 101 3.30 -2.70 11.87
C VAL A 101 3.06 -4.18 11.60
N LEU A 102 2.01 -4.77 12.16
CA LEU A 102 1.69 -6.18 11.93
C LEU A 102 1.40 -6.44 10.44
N ILE A 103 0.55 -5.61 9.83
CA ILE A 103 0.23 -5.70 8.40
C ILE A 103 1.49 -5.54 7.55
N GLY A 104 2.27 -4.49 7.80
CA GLY A 104 3.51 -4.21 7.06
C GLY A 104 4.58 -5.27 7.25
N THR A 105 4.62 -5.94 8.41
CA THR A 105 5.53 -7.07 8.66
C THR A 105 5.11 -8.28 7.81
N VAL A 106 3.83 -8.63 7.82
CA VAL A 106 3.30 -9.73 7.01
C VAL A 106 3.55 -9.47 5.53
N ASP A 107 3.19 -8.29 5.04
CA ASP A 107 3.41 -7.89 3.64
C ASP A 107 4.91 -7.86 3.29
N GLY A 108 5.75 -7.36 4.20
CA GLY A 108 7.20 -7.34 4.04
C GLY A 108 7.84 -8.74 4.00
N ILE A 109 7.33 -9.70 4.78
CA ILE A 109 7.78 -11.10 4.70
C ILE A 109 7.46 -11.67 3.31
N TYR A 110 6.22 -11.51 2.83
CA TYR A 110 5.83 -12.00 1.51
C TYR A 110 6.61 -11.30 0.38
N GLY A 111 6.75 -9.98 0.45
CA GLY A 111 7.52 -9.19 -0.52
C GLY A 111 9.01 -9.55 -0.52
N GLY A 112 9.61 -9.74 0.65
CA GLY A 112 11.01 -10.12 0.81
C GLY A 112 11.29 -11.55 0.34
N MET A 113 10.41 -12.50 0.67
CA MET A 113 10.51 -13.88 0.18
C MET A 113 10.37 -13.95 -1.34
N GLY A 114 9.38 -13.23 -1.91
CA GLY A 114 9.18 -13.17 -3.35
C GLY A 114 10.35 -12.56 -4.11
N ALA A 115 11.10 -11.65 -3.48
CA ALA A 115 12.28 -11.02 -4.06
C ALA A 115 13.62 -11.68 -3.67
N GLY A 116 13.60 -12.69 -2.79
CA GLY A 116 14.83 -13.26 -2.22
C GLY A 116 15.69 -12.25 -1.45
N ASN A 117 15.13 -11.14 -0.98
CA ASN A 117 15.90 -10.03 -0.41
C ASN A 117 15.20 -9.39 0.80
N VAL A 118 15.88 -9.43 1.95
CA VAL A 118 15.38 -8.86 3.22
C VAL A 118 15.19 -7.34 3.14
N LEU A 119 16.03 -6.62 2.38
CA LEU A 119 15.91 -5.17 2.20
C LEU A 119 14.62 -4.80 1.46
N VAL A 120 14.19 -5.64 0.52
CA VAL A 120 12.90 -5.44 -0.17
C VAL A 120 11.76 -5.57 0.85
N GLY A 121 11.80 -6.61 1.70
CA GLY A 121 10.82 -6.78 2.78
C GLY A 121 10.79 -5.60 3.76
N ALA A 122 11.95 -5.10 4.16
CA ALA A 122 12.07 -3.88 4.98
C ALA A 122 11.47 -2.65 4.25
N GLY A 123 11.64 -2.54 2.93
CA GLY A 123 11.04 -1.49 2.12
C GLY A 123 9.50 -1.50 2.17
N TYR A 124 8.87 -2.67 2.10
CA TYR A 124 7.42 -2.81 2.28
C TYR A 124 6.97 -2.40 3.68
N LEU A 125 7.69 -2.84 4.72
CA LEU A 125 7.39 -2.44 6.09
C LEU A 125 7.47 -0.92 6.27
N LEU A 126 8.53 -0.29 5.75
CA LEU A 126 8.70 1.17 5.78
C LEU A 126 7.60 1.90 5.01
N ALA A 127 7.17 1.36 3.86
CA ALA A 127 6.04 1.91 3.12
C ALA A 127 4.75 1.89 3.95
N TRP A 128 4.50 0.80 4.68
CA TRP A 128 3.36 0.73 5.62
C TRP A 128 3.50 1.69 6.80
N LEU A 129 4.70 1.86 7.37
CA LEU A 129 4.92 2.81 8.45
C LEU A 129 4.59 4.25 8.06
N ALA A 130 4.72 4.62 6.78
CA ALA A 130 4.31 5.93 6.27
C ALA A 130 2.78 6.17 6.36
N TYR A 131 1.97 5.12 6.49
CA TYR A 131 0.54 5.23 6.71
C TYR A 131 0.21 5.98 8.00
N VAL A 132 0.90 5.67 9.10
CA VAL A 132 0.60 6.19 10.45
C VAL A 132 0.68 7.71 10.53
N PRO A 133 1.80 8.38 10.15
CA PRO A 133 1.89 9.83 10.23
C PRO A 133 0.90 10.53 9.29
N VAL A 134 0.63 9.97 8.12
CA VAL A 134 -0.32 10.54 7.14
C VAL A 134 -1.75 10.45 7.66
N PHE A 135 -2.12 9.30 8.21
CA PHE A 135 -3.43 9.10 8.84
C PHE A 135 -3.61 10.03 10.03
N ALA A 136 -2.60 10.12 10.91
CA ALA A 136 -2.65 11.01 12.08
C ALA A 136 -2.79 12.48 11.66
N TRP A 137 -2.00 12.94 10.69
CA TRP A 137 -2.05 14.32 10.20
C TRP A 137 -3.42 14.68 9.60
N LEU A 138 -3.98 13.80 8.77
CA LEU A 138 -5.30 14.00 8.16
C LEU A 138 -6.44 13.95 9.18
N LEU A 139 -6.30 13.15 10.24
CA LEU A 139 -7.28 13.07 11.33
C LEU A 139 -7.22 14.31 12.25
N GLU A 140 -6.05 14.92 12.42
CA GLU A 140 -5.87 16.12 13.25
C GLU A 140 -6.26 17.43 12.57
N GLY A 141 -6.14 17.52 11.25
CA GLY A 141 -6.51 18.71 10.47
C GLY A 141 -7.99 19.14 10.57
N ASP A 142 -8.82 18.32 11.22
CA ASP A 142 -10.25 18.57 11.45
C ASP A 142 -10.61 18.80 12.92
N LYS A 143 -9.64 18.82 13.83
CA LYS A 143 -9.90 19.36 15.18
C LYS A 143 -10.18 20.85 14.98
N PRO A 144 -11.36 21.38 15.38
CA PRO A 144 -11.60 22.81 15.32
C PRO A 144 -10.51 23.46 16.17
N THR A 145 -9.62 24.21 15.52
CA THR A 145 -8.67 25.06 16.21
C THR A 145 -9.45 25.84 17.24
N ALA A 146 -9.07 25.78 18.52
CA ALA A 146 -9.68 26.52 19.61
C ALA A 146 -9.40 28.05 19.51
N ASP A 147 -9.28 28.54 18.27
CA ASP A 147 -8.94 29.89 17.83
C ASP A 147 -10.09 30.47 17.00
N GLY A 148 -11.30 29.97 17.23
CA GLY A 148 -12.54 30.61 16.77
C GLY A 148 -12.87 31.79 17.70
N PRO A 149 -13.44 32.89 17.16
CA PRO A 149 -13.70 34.09 17.96
C PRO A 149 -14.56 33.75 19.17
N VAL A 150 -14.03 34.05 20.36
CA VAL A 150 -14.72 33.91 21.65
C VAL A 150 -16.01 34.72 21.56
N ARG A 151 -17.16 34.03 21.53
CA ARG A 151 -18.45 34.68 21.73
C ARG A 151 -18.57 34.98 23.22
N LEU A 152 -18.45 36.25 23.57
CA LEU A 152 -18.81 36.74 24.89
C LEU A 152 -20.34 36.76 24.95
N GLU A 153 -20.91 35.94 25.83
CA GLU A 153 -22.29 36.10 26.32
C GLU A 153 -22.31 37.10 27.47
#